data_AF-A0A7J9Z1I9-F1
#
_entry.id   AF-A0A7J9Z1I9-F1
#
_cell.length_a   1.000
_cell.length_b   1.000
_cell.length_c   1.000
_cell.angle_alpha   90.00
_cell.angle_beta   90.00
_cell.angle_gamma   90.00
#
_symmetry.space_group_name_H-M   'P 1'
#
loop_
_entity.id
_entity.type
_entity.pdbx_description
1 polymer ?
#
loop_
_entity_poly.entity_id
_entity_poly.type
_entity_poly.pdbx_seq_one_letter_code
_entity_poly.pdbx_strand_id
1 'polypeptide(L)'
;MSSWTRGDKVTAAVLVVVGVGTMYPALGLVDPSTISGAYGLGELQPDVETLLRHRGAPQLALGGLLCCAAFVRPMRVPTALAAIFTKATGFLLSRPTGSLVPDVSPLTLWFDSCCLVVLTVIAARELLVGRVRRRPNG
;
A
#
# COMPACT_ATOMS: atom_id res chain seq x y z
N MET A 1 -8.38 -13.72 -25.59
CA MET A 1 -8.81 -12.71 -24.59
C MET A 1 -9.44 -13.46 -23.42
N SER A 2 -8.79 -13.50 -22.26
CA SER A 2 -9.23 -14.36 -21.15
C SER A 2 -10.53 -13.83 -20.53
N SER A 3 -11.52 -14.71 -20.35
CA SER A 3 -12.75 -14.37 -19.64
C SER A 3 -12.43 -14.18 -18.16
N TRP A 4 -12.51 -12.94 -17.69
CA TRP A 4 -12.33 -12.62 -16.29
C TRP A 4 -13.48 -13.18 -15.45
N THR A 5 -13.16 -13.94 -14.41
CA THR A 5 -14.18 -14.37 -13.43
C THR A 5 -14.62 -13.17 -12.60
N ARG A 6 -15.82 -13.23 -11.98
CA ARG A 6 -16.27 -12.16 -11.04
C ARG A 6 -15.21 -11.89 -9.96
N GLY A 7 -14.56 -12.93 -9.44
CA GLY A 7 -13.52 -12.79 -8.43
C GLY A 7 -12.29 -12.02 -8.92
N ASP A 8 -11.90 -12.16 -10.18
CA ASP A 8 -10.76 -11.41 -10.73
C ASP A 8 -11.05 -9.92 -10.85
N LYS A 9 -12.29 -9.57 -11.24
CA LYS A 9 -12.73 -8.18 -11.35
C LYS A 9 -12.72 -7.50 -9.99
N VAL A 10 -13.20 -8.20 -8.97
CA VAL A 10 -13.16 -7.71 -7.58
C VAL A 10 -11.71 -7.55 -7.11
N THR A 11 -10.84 -8.53 -7.30
CA THR A 11 -9.42 -8.41 -6.90
C THR A 11 -8.73 -7.25 -7.61
N ALA A 12 -8.95 -7.06 -8.90
CA ALA A 12 -8.37 -5.93 -9.64
C ALA A 12 -8.91 -4.59 -9.14
N ALA A 13 -10.22 -4.46 -8.95
CA ALA A 13 -10.82 -3.23 -8.42
C ALA A 13 -10.23 -2.90 -7.04
N VAL A 14 -10.10 -3.88 -6.15
CA VAL A 14 -9.49 -3.71 -4.83
C VAL A 14 -8.02 -3.30 -4.94
N LEU A 15 -7.23 -3.95 -5.81
CA LEU A 15 -5.82 -3.59 -6.02
C LEU A 15 -5.66 -2.17 -6.56
N VAL A 16 -6.56 -1.71 -7.44
CA VAL A 16 -6.57 -0.33 -7.93
C VAL A 16 -6.90 0.64 -6.80
N VAL A 17 -7.96 0.38 -6.02
CA VAL A 17 -8.36 1.26 -4.90
C VAL A 17 -7.24 1.35 -3.85
N VAL A 18 -6.68 0.21 -3.45
CA VAL A 18 -5.57 0.16 -2.48
C VAL A 18 -4.31 0.80 -3.07
N GLY A 19 -4.01 0.58 -4.36
CA GLY A 19 -2.88 1.18 -5.05
C GLY A 19 -2.98 2.70 -5.07
N VAL A 20 -4.12 3.25 -5.50
CA VAL A 20 -4.39 4.69 -5.52
C VAL A 20 -4.31 5.29 -4.10
N GLY A 21 -4.93 4.65 -3.10
CA GLY A 21 -4.81 5.11 -1.72
C GLY A 21 -3.39 5.06 -1.18
N THR A 22 -2.58 4.07 -1.59
CA THR A 22 -1.16 3.98 -1.22
C THR A 22 -0.33 5.09 -1.87
N MET A 23 -0.73 5.62 -3.03
CA MET A 23 -0.08 6.78 -3.65
C MET A 23 -0.42 8.11 -2.96
N TYR A 24 -1.44 8.18 -2.11
CA TYR A 24 -1.88 9.43 -1.49
C TYR A 24 -0.74 10.27 -0.85
N PRO A 25 0.22 9.68 -0.10
CA PRO A 25 1.33 10.44 0.48
C PRO A 25 2.27 11.05 -0.57
N ALA A 26 2.26 10.52 -1.80
CA ALA A 26 3.03 11.07 -2.90
C ALA A 26 2.50 12.43 -3.39
N LEU A 27 1.26 12.80 -3.04
CA LEU A 27 0.77 14.17 -3.26
C LEU A 27 1.63 15.19 -2.50
N GLY A 28 2.24 14.79 -1.39
CA GLY A 28 3.23 15.57 -0.67
C GLY A 28 4.54 15.83 -1.42
N LEU A 29 4.81 15.10 -2.51
CA LEU A 29 5.93 15.41 -3.41
C LEU A 29 5.63 16.64 -4.29
N VAL A 30 4.35 16.84 -4.64
CA VAL A 30 3.90 17.90 -5.56
C VAL A 30 3.57 19.16 -4.78
N ASP A 31 2.91 19.03 -3.63
CA ASP A 31 2.53 20.15 -2.78
C ASP A 31 2.74 19.83 -1.29
N PRO A 32 3.79 20.40 -0.66
CA PRO A 32 4.07 20.26 0.77
C PRO A 32 2.94 20.75 1.67
N SER A 33 2.13 21.72 1.20
CA SER A 33 1.02 22.30 1.97
C SER A 33 -0.16 21.33 2.14
N THR A 34 -0.26 20.31 1.28
CA THR A 34 -1.20 19.21 1.45
C THR A 34 -0.84 18.33 2.66
N ILE A 35 0.44 18.27 3.03
CA ILE A 35 0.92 17.46 4.16
C ILE A 35 0.72 18.19 5.49
N SER A 36 0.93 19.52 5.53
CA SER A 36 0.63 20.33 6.72
C SER A 36 -0.85 20.27 7.10
N GLY A 37 -1.75 20.36 6.12
CA GLY A 37 -3.20 20.20 6.33
C GLY A 37 -3.63 18.79 6.73
N ALA A 38 -3.03 17.73 6.16
CA ALA A 38 -3.39 16.34 6.46
C ALA A 38 -2.82 15.82 7.80
N TYR A 39 -1.72 16.38 8.27
CA TYR A 39 -1.08 16.04 9.55
C TYR A 39 -1.33 17.05 10.67
N GLY A 40 -2.03 18.16 10.40
CA GLY A 40 -2.33 19.20 11.40
C GLY A 40 -1.09 19.93 11.93
N LEU A 41 0.02 19.86 11.18
CA LEU A 41 1.29 20.48 11.55
C LEU A 41 1.37 21.87 10.92
N GLY A 42 1.89 22.86 11.65
CA GLY A 42 2.17 24.21 11.14
C GLY A 42 3.29 24.22 10.08
N GLU A 43 4.10 25.28 10.01
CA GLU A 43 5.30 25.28 9.14
C GLU A 43 6.16 24.04 9.43
N LEU A 44 6.25 23.13 8.44
CA LEU A 44 7.12 21.97 8.52
C LEU A 44 8.57 22.45 8.46
N GLN A 45 9.39 21.98 9.40
CA GLN A 45 10.84 22.16 9.28
C GLN A 45 11.33 21.46 8.00
N PRO A 46 12.30 22.04 7.26
CA PRO A 46 12.79 21.51 5.98
C PRO A 46 13.22 20.04 6.03
N ASP A 47 13.70 19.60 7.19
CA ASP A 47 14.14 18.22 7.43
C ASP A 47 12.97 17.23 7.45
N VAL A 48 11.82 17.64 8.01
CA VAL A 48 10.60 16.84 8.09
C VAL A 48 9.94 16.73 6.71
N GLU A 49 9.94 17.81 5.93
CA GLU A 49 9.45 17.82 4.55
C GLU A 49 10.26 16.86 3.66
N THR A 50 11.58 16.87 3.80
CA THR A 50 12.48 15.96 3.06
C THR A 50 12.23 14.49 3.41
N LEU A 51 12.04 14.18 4.70
CA LEU A 51 11.68 12.84 5.17
C LEU A 51 10.32 12.37 4.62
N LEU A 52 9.33 13.25 4.56
CA LEU A 52 8.01 12.94 4.02
C LEU A 52 8.04 12.71 2.51
N ARG A 53 8.83 13.49 1.75
CA ARG A 53 9.07 13.25 0.33
C ARG A 53 9.76 11.90 0.10
N HIS A 54 10.77 11.57 0.90
CA HIS A 54 11.45 10.28 0.82
C HIS A 54 10.52 9.09 1.11
N ARG A 55 9.48 9.27 1.94
CA ARG A 55 8.44 8.26 2.19
C ARG A 55 7.39 8.20 1.06
N GLY A 56 7.05 9.35 0.49
CA GLY A 56 6.07 9.45 -0.61
C GLY A 56 6.52 8.77 -1.90
N ALA A 57 7.80 8.85 -2.25
CA ALA A 57 8.35 8.22 -3.46
C ALA A 57 8.18 6.69 -3.54
N PRO A 58 8.58 5.90 -2.51
CA PRO A 58 8.35 4.46 -2.52
C PRO A 58 6.87 4.09 -2.42
N GLN A 59 6.05 4.92 -1.77
CA GLN A 59 4.60 4.74 -1.71
C GLN A 59 3.92 4.97 -3.08
N LEU A 60 4.39 5.94 -3.86
CA LEU A 60 4.00 6.14 -5.26
C LEU A 60 4.33 4.91 -6.10
N ALA A 61 5.59 4.44 -6.03
CA ALA A 61 6.07 3.30 -6.80
C ALA A 61 5.30 2.02 -6.45
N LEU A 62 5.10 1.76 -5.16
CA LEU A 62 4.36 0.61 -4.66
C LEU A 62 2.87 0.66 -5.05
N GLY A 63 2.24 1.83 -4.93
CA GLY A 63 0.87 2.04 -5.41
C GLY A 63 0.74 1.78 -6.91
N GLY A 64 1.74 2.21 -7.69
CA GLY A 64 1.79 1.98 -9.13
C GLY A 64 1.91 0.50 -9.48
N LEU A 65 2.77 -0.22 -8.76
CA LEU A 65 2.89 -1.66 -8.89
C LEU A 65 1.58 -2.39 -8.54
N LEU A 66 0.86 -1.95 -7.50
CA LEU A 66 -0.45 -2.51 -7.12
C LEU A 66 -1.48 -2.32 -8.25
N CYS A 67 -1.53 -1.13 -8.85
CA CYS A 67 -2.37 -0.86 -10.02
C CYS A 67 -1.97 -1.73 -11.22
N CYS A 68 -0.68 -1.90 -11.50
CA CYS A 68 -0.21 -2.80 -12.57
C CYS A 68 -0.58 -4.27 -12.29
N ALA A 69 -0.44 -4.73 -11.05
CA ALA A 69 -0.79 -6.07 -10.63
C ALA A 69 -2.31 -6.37 -10.76
N ALA A 70 -3.15 -5.33 -10.78
CA ALA A 70 -4.58 -5.49 -11.07
C ALA A 70 -4.79 -6.15 -12.45
N PHE A 71 -4.01 -5.74 -13.45
CA PHE A 71 -4.10 -6.21 -14.83
C PHE A 71 -3.15 -7.38 -15.14
N VAL A 72 -2.03 -7.49 -14.41
CA VAL A 72 -1.03 -8.54 -14.60
C VAL A 72 -1.08 -9.56 -13.46
N ARG A 73 -1.90 -10.61 -13.62
CA ARG A 73 -2.07 -11.69 -12.61
C ARG A 73 -0.76 -12.24 -12.01
N PRO A 74 0.30 -12.58 -12.78
CA PRO A 74 1.52 -13.14 -12.18
C PRO A 74 2.26 -12.15 -11.27
N MET A 75 2.00 -10.84 -11.39
CA MET A 75 2.60 -9.83 -10.51
C MET A 75 1.83 -9.66 -9.19
N ARG A 76 0.61 -10.18 -9.06
CA ARG A 76 -0.23 -9.99 -7.84
C ARG A 76 0.45 -10.46 -6.56
N VAL A 77 1.02 -11.66 -6.57
CA VAL A 77 1.68 -12.24 -5.40
C VAL A 77 2.95 -11.46 -5.00
N PRO A 78 3.95 -11.26 -5.88
CA PRO A 78 5.15 -10.53 -5.50
C PRO A 78 4.84 -9.07 -5.10
N THR A 79 3.91 -8.40 -5.78
CA THR A 79 3.50 -7.05 -5.41
C THR A 79 2.76 -6.99 -4.08
N ALA A 80 1.86 -7.94 -3.79
CA ALA A 80 1.18 -8.00 -2.50
C ALA A 80 2.17 -8.26 -1.36
N LEU A 81 3.14 -9.15 -1.55
CA LEU A 81 4.19 -9.40 -0.55
C LEU A 81 5.07 -8.18 -0.31
N ALA A 82 5.49 -7.48 -1.38
CA ALA A 82 6.21 -6.23 -1.26
C ALA A 82 5.40 -5.19 -0.48
N ALA A 83 4.11 -5.06 -0.78
CA ALA A 83 3.24 -4.09 -0.10
C ALA A 83 3.01 -4.43 1.38
N ILE A 84 2.84 -5.72 1.71
CA ILE A 84 2.77 -6.20 3.09
C ILE A 84 4.06 -5.88 3.82
N PHE A 85 5.22 -6.20 3.24
CA PHE A 85 6.51 -5.94 3.85
C PHE A 85 6.71 -4.44 4.12
N THR A 86 6.51 -3.59 3.12
CA THR A 86 6.67 -2.13 3.27
C THR A 86 5.72 -1.55 4.33
N LYS A 87 4.45 -1.95 4.35
CA LYS A 87 3.48 -1.47 5.36
C LYS A 87 3.78 -2.02 6.75
N ALA A 88 4.18 -3.29 6.88
CA ALA A 88 4.54 -3.88 8.16
C ALA A 88 5.80 -3.24 8.76
N THR A 89 6.83 -3.01 7.95
CA THR A 89 8.04 -2.30 8.38
C THR A 89 7.72 -0.85 8.77
N GLY A 90 6.91 -0.14 7.96
CA GLY A 90 6.46 1.21 8.29
C GLY A 90 5.68 1.28 9.60
N PHE A 91 4.78 0.33 9.83
CA PHE A 91 4.02 0.22 11.08
C PHE A 91 4.92 -0.10 12.28
N LEU A 92 5.87 -1.02 12.12
CA LEU A 92 6.80 -1.41 13.20
C LEU A 92 7.74 -0.26 13.57
N LEU A 93 8.26 0.47 12.58
CA LEU A 93 9.12 1.64 12.77
C LEU A 93 8.35 2.87 13.30
N SER A 94 7.04 2.94 13.06
CA SER A 94 6.19 4.00 13.61
C SER A 94 5.78 3.76 15.07
N ARG A 95 6.16 2.63 15.68
CA ARG A 95 5.91 2.41 17.11
C ARG A 95 6.78 3.37 17.94
N PRO A 96 6.20 4.10 18.89
CA PRO A 96 6.89 5.20 19.57
C PRO A 96 7.98 4.68 20.50
N THR A 97 9.23 4.99 20.17
CA THR A 97 10.36 5.02 21.12
C THR A 97 10.57 6.46 21.59
N GLY A 98 9.91 6.87 22.67
CA GLY A 98 10.17 8.15 23.34
C GLY A 98 9.59 9.41 22.67
N SER A 99 9.61 10.51 23.43
CA SER A 99 8.83 11.75 23.33
C SER A 99 9.11 12.70 22.14
N LEU A 100 9.46 12.18 20.97
CA LEU A 100 9.88 12.96 19.79
C LEU A 100 9.05 12.68 18.53
N VAL A 101 7.84 12.14 18.66
CA VAL A 101 7.06 11.68 17.49
C VAL A 101 6.09 12.78 17.00
N PRO A 102 6.15 13.20 15.72
CA PRO A 102 5.08 13.97 15.12
C PRO A 102 3.81 13.12 15.07
N ASP A 103 2.69 13.70 15.50
CA ASP A 103 1.39 13.07 15.66
C ASP A 103 1.01 12.28 14.38
N VAL A 104 1.12 10.96 14.43
CA VAL A 104 0.83 10.11 13.27
C VAL A 104 -0.69 10.04 13.17
N SER A 105 -1.25 10.71 12.15
CA SER A 105 -2.71 10.79 11.97
C SER A 105 -3.38 9.40 12.11
N PRO A 106 -4.40 9.27 12.98
CA PRO A 106 -5.12 8.01 13.20
C PRO A 106 -5.67 7.39 11.91
N LEU A 107 -5.98 8.23 10.91
CA LEU A 107 -6.43 7.84 9.58
C LEU A 107 -5.40 6.96 8.86
N THR A 108 -4.12 7.35 8.91
CA THR A 108 -3.03 6.63 8.25
C THR A 108 -2.80 5.26 8.89
N LEU A 109 -2.89 5.19 10.22
CA LEU A 109 -2.76 3.94 10.98
C LEU A 109 -3.87 2.95 10.62
N TRP A 110 -5.11 3.45 10.53
CA TRP A 110 -6.27 2.64 10.16
C TRP A 110 -6.19 2.16 8.71
N PHE A 111 -5.84 3.05 7.78
CA PHE A 111 -5.65 2.72 6.37
C PHE A 111 -4.56 1.66 6.16
N ASP A 112 -3.41 1.78 6.82
CA ASP A 112 -2.32 0.80 6.73
C ASP A 112 -2.75 -0.58 7.26
N SER A 113 -3.49 -0.61 8.37
CA SER A 113 -4.04 -1.83 8.95
C SER A 113 -5.05 -2.51 8.02
N CYS A 114 -5.98 -1.76 7.45
CA CYS A 114 -6.95 -2.28 6.47
C CYS A 114 -6.24 -2.81 5.22
N CYS A 115 -5.25 -2.09 4.69
CA CYS A 115 -4.45 -2.55 3.55
C CYS A 115 -3.74 -3.86 3.86
N LEU A 116 -3.12 -3.99 5.04
CA LEU A 116 -2.44 -5.22 5.45
C LEU A 116 -3.39 -6.42 5.45
N VAL A 117 -4.59 -6.28 6.03
CA VAL A 117 -5.60 -7.34 6.06
C VAL A 117 -6.03 -7.71 4.64
N VAL A 118 -6.41 -6.71 3.83
CA VAL A 118 -6.91 -6.92 2.46
C VAL A 118 -5.86 -7.56 1.56
N LEU A 119 -4.62 -7.05 1.58
CA LEU A 119 -3.53 -7.61 0.78
C LEU A 119 -3.16 -9.02 1.21
N THR A 120 -3.21 -9.31 2.51
CA THR A 120 -2.98 -10.66 3.03
C THR A 120 -4.05 -11.63 2.53
N VAL A 121 -5.33 -11.23 2.53
CA VAL A 121 -6.42 -12.05 1.99
C VAL A 121 -6.26 -12.29 0.48
N ILE A 122 -5.87 -11.27 -0.28
CA ILE A 122 -5.61 -11.39 -1.73
C ILE A 122 -4.44 -12.34 -1.99
N ALA A 123 -3.33 -12.19 -1.26
CA ALA A 123 -2.16 -13.05 -1.40
C ALA A 123 -2.50 -14.51 -1.07
N ALA A 124 -3.22 -14.76 0.04
CA ALA A 124 -3.67 -16.09 0.43
C ALA A 124 -4.59 -16.70 -0.64
N ARG A 125 -5.55 -15.94 -1.17
CA ARG A 125 -6.47 -16.39 -2.22
C ARG A 125 -5.73 -16.76 -3.51
N GLU A 126 -4.82 -15.92 -3.99
CA GLU A 126 -4.05 -16.17 -5.22
C GLU A 126 -3.13 -17.40 -5.05
N LEU A 127 -2.52 -17.58 -3.87
CA LEU A 127 -1.74 -18.78 -3.56
C LEU A 127 -2.60 -20.05 -3.54
N LEU A 128 -3.80 -20.00 -2.95
CA LEU A 128 -4.73 -21.13 -2.92
C LEU A 128 -5.21 -21.49 -4.34
N VAL A 129 -5.59 -20.51 -5.16
CA VAL A 129 -6.00 -20.73 -6.56
C VAL A 129 -4.83 -21.27 -7.39
N GLY A 130 -3.62 -20.77 -7.18
CA GLY A 130 -2.40 -21.27 -7.82
C GLY A 130 -2.08 -22.72 -7.45
N ARG A 131 -2.31 -23.12 -6.18
CA ARG A 131 -2.15 -24.51 -5.73
C ARG A 131 -3.19 -25.45 -6.34
N VAL A 132 -4.45 -25.04 -6.44
CA VAL A 132 -5.51 -25.84 -7.08
C VAL A 132 -5.19 -26.11 -8.55
N ARG A 133 -4.69 -25.11 -9.29
CA ARG A 133 -4.26 -25.29 -10.69
C ARG A 133 -3.01 -26.15 -10.88
N ARG A 134 -2.17 -26.29 -9.85
CA ARG A 134 -0.92 -27.06 -9.90
C ARG A 134 -1.07 -28.53 -9.48
N ARG A 135 -2.24 -28.99 -9.01
CA ARG A 135 -2.47 -30.43 -8.82
C ARG A 135 -2.52 -31.09 -10.22
N PRO A 136 -1.52 -31.90 -10.62
CA PRO A 136 -1.69 -32.76 -11.76
C PRO A 136 -2.77 -33.78 -11.39
N ASN A 137 -3.74 -34.01 -12.26
CA ASN A 137 -4.70 -35.10 -12.10
C ASN A 137 -3.88 -36.40 -12.02
N GLY A 138 -3.81 -36.98 -10.82
CA GLY A 138 -3.34 -38.34 -10.60
C GLY A 138 -4.48 -39.31 -10.83
#